data_AF-A0A9P8F0I4-F1
#
_entry.id   AF-A0A9P8F0I4-F1
#
_cell.length_a   1.000
_cell.length_b   1.000
_cell.length_c   1.000
_cell.angle_alpha   90.00
_cell.angle_beta   90.00
_cell.angle_gamma   90.00
#
_symmetry.space_group_name_H-M   'P 1'
#
loop_
_entity.id
_entity.type
_entity.pdbx_description
1 polymer ?
#
loop_
_entity_poly.entity_id
_entity_poly.type
_entity_poly.pdbx_seq_one_letter_code
_entity_poly.pdbx_strand_id
1 'polypeptide(L)'
;FFWYGILTLGRWMGAFSDFGWAWNVKPEHPMVSRFAAGLPSAEFVESFVIFLYGASNVFLEHLNAWGKAWSAQDLEHISITIMFFGGGLMGMLIESKRIRNLFNTSVSTWQEEATLFGDVLEKQRQEWEVPKTYKTSLNPMPGLVIMLLGMSMSGHHQHSMVSTMLHQQWGTLFMGFAMARAATYVLLYLAPPKSFFPSRPPTELVASFCLISGGMIFMGSSTDAVATIEGNGLDAMFLFTVAMG
;
A
#
# COMPACT_ATOMS: atom_id res chain seq x y z
N PHE A 1 -0.65 -8.46 6.64
CA PHE A 1 -1.92 -7.97 6.04
C PHE A 1 -3.00 -7.64 7.07
N PHE A 2 -3.37 -8.56 7.97
CA PHE A 2 -4.38 -8.30 9.01
C PHE A 2 -4.16 -6.99 9.78
N TRP A 3 -2.96 -6.82 10.38
CA TRP A 3 -2.59 -5.60 11.09
C TRP A 3 -2.60 -4.35 10.21
N TYR A 4 -2.24 -4.49 8.93
CA TYR A 4 -2.29 -3.40 7.98
C TYR A 4 -3.74 -2.99 7.67
N GLY A 5 -4.66 -3.95 7.63
CA GLY A 5 -6.10 -3.68 7.54
C GLY A 5 -6.65 -2.95 8.77
N ILE A 6 -6.24 -3.36 9.99
CA ILE A 6 -6.59 -2.62 11.22
C ILE A 6 -6.03 -1.20 11.20
N LEU A 7 -4.77 -1.02 10.78
CA LEU A 7 -4.18 0.31 10.62
C LEU A 7 -4.96 1.15 9.61
N THR A 8 -5.37 0.56 8.49
CA THR A 8 -6.16 1.20 7.44
C THR A 8 -7.53 1.65 7.97
N LEU A 9 -8.20 0.80 8.76
CA LEU A 9 -9.43 1.15 9.46
C LEU A 9 -9.19 2.29 10.47
N GLY A 10 -8.12 2.22 11.25
CA GLY A 10 -7.74 3.27 12.19
C GLY A 10 -7.49 4.61 11.51
N ARG A 11 -6.77 4.62 10.37
CA ARG A 11 -6.57 5.81 9.53
C ARG A 11 -7.93 6.39 9.09
N TRP A 12 -8.87 5.55 8.66
CA TRP A 12 -10.21 5.99 8.30
C TRP A 12 -10.99 6.57 9.50
N MET A 13 -10.88 5.97 10.68
CA MET A 13 -11.51 6.48 11.91
C MET A 13 -10.96 7.84 12.35
N GLY A 14 -9.73 8.16 11.95
CA GLY A 14 -9.05 9.44 12.23
C GLY A 14 -7.76 9.32 13.03
N ALA A 15 -7.29 8.09 13.29
CA ALA A 15 -6.01 7.87 13.93
C ALA A 15 -4.89 8.50 13.11
N PHE A 16 -3.91 9.09 13.80
CA PHE A 16 -2.72 9.71 13.18
C PHE A 16 -3.02 10.91 12.25
N SER A 17 -4.14 11.60 12.47
CA SER A 17 -4.46 12.86 11.77
C SER A 17 -3.41 13.95 11.99
N ASP A 18 -2.78 13.99 13.17
CA ASP A 18 -1.64 14.88 13.47
C ASP A 18 -0.44 14.66 12.55
N PHE A 19 -0.32 13.47 11.93
CA PHE A 19 0.75 13.14 10.99
C PHE A 19 0.32 13.28 9.52
N GLY A 20 -0.95 13.62 9.26
CA GLY A 20 -1.54 13.64 7.92
C GLY A 20 -1.87 12.26 7.35
N TRP A 21 -1.94 11.22 8.20
CA TRP A 21 -2.16 9.85 7.74
C TRP A 21 -3.63 9.49 7.59
N ALA A 22 -4.54 10.27 8.18
CA ALA A 22 -5.99 10.06 8.15
C ALA A 22 -6.65 10.65 6.89
N TRP A 23 -5.96 10.63 5.75
CA TRP A 23 -6.40 11.24 4.48
C TRP A 23 -6.73 12.74 4.60
N ASN A 24 -6.08 13.43 5.53
CA ASN A 24 -6.25 14.85 5.81
C ASN A 24 -5.05 15.66 5.31
N VAL A 25 -5.18 16.98 5.26
CA VAL A 25 -4.03 17.87 5.03
C VAL A 25 -3.07 17.73 6.21
N LYS A 26 -1.79 17.47 5.93
CA LYS A 26 -0.77 17.34 6.97
C LYS A 26 -0.58 18.68 7.70
N PRO A 27 -0.76 18.72 9.03
CA PRO A 27 -0.50 19.93 9.80
C PRO A 27 1.02 20.20 9.89
N GLU A 28 1.40 21.48 9.87
CA GLU A 28 2.78 21.93 10.00
C GLU A 28 3.01 22.63 11.35
N HIS A 29 4.27 22.78 11.74
CA HIS A 29 4.65 23.53 12.94
C HIS A 29 4.22 25.01 12.79
N PRO A 30 3.64 25.67 13.83
CA PRO A 30 3.60 25.28 15.24
C PRO A 30 2.35 24.51 15.69
N MET A 31 1.42 24.13 14.81
CA MET A 31 0.18 23.45 15.21
C MET A 31 0.43 22.05 15.79
N VAL A 32 1.47 21.37 15.32
CA VAL A 32 1.91 20.06 15.82
C VAL A 32 3.39 20.09 16.21
N SER A 33 3.82 19.09 16.97
CA SER A 33 5.23 18.96 17.37
C SER A 33 6.16 18.86 16.16
N ARG A 34 7.42 19.30 16.31
CA ARG A 34 8.43 19.19 15.24
C ARG A 34 8.62 17.74 14.75
N PHE A 35 8.48 16.78 15.67
CA PHE A 35 8.52 15.36 15.34
C PHE A 35 7.37 14.96 14.42
N ALA A 36 6.13 15.29 14.79
CA ALA A 36 4.93 15.02 13.99
C ALA A 36 5.00 15.68 12.60
N ALA A 37 5.45 16.94 12.55
CA ALA A 37 5.65 17.66 11.28
C ALA A 37 6.76 17.02 10.40
N GLY A 38 7.77 16.39 11.01
CA GLY A 38 8.88 15.73 10.33
C GLY A 38 8.57 14.33 9.78
N LEU A 39 7.50 13.68 10.24
CA LEU A 39 7.19 12.30 9.85
C LEU A 39 6.92 12.18 8.34
N PRO A 40 7.34 11.08 7.69
CA PRO A 40 7.02 10.82 6.30
C PRO A 40 5.51 10.58 6.08
N SER A 41 5.08 10.61 4.82
CA SER A 41 3.70 10.26 4.45
C SER A 41 3.40 8.80 4.79
N ALA A 42 2.12 8.49 5.01
CA ALA A 42 1.70 7.10 5.25
C ALA A 42 2.14 6.18 4.11
N GLU A 43 1.99 6.62 2.86
CA GLU A 43 2.35 5.82 1.69
C GLU A 43 3.86 5.59 1.56
N PHE A 44 4.71 6.50 2.04
CA PHE A 44 6.15 6.26 2.16
C PHE A 44 6.44 5.16 3.17
N VAL A 45 5.77 5.19 4.34
CA VAL A 45 5.93 4.15 5.38
C VAL A 45 5.45 2.80 4.85
N GLU A 46 4.31 2.76 4.15
CA GLU A 46 3.79 1.54 3.52
C GLU A 46 4.78 0.99 2.49
N SER A 47 5.33 1.86 1.63
CA SER A 47 6.36 1.49 0.66
C SER A 47 7.64 0.98 1.33
N PHE A 48 8.06 1.60 2.43
CA PHE A 48 9.22 1.17 3.21
C PHE A 48 9.00 -0.20 3.85
N VAL A 49 7.81 -0.48 4.39
CA VAL A 49 7.49 -1.80 4.96
C VAL A 49 7.51 -2.88 3.88
N ILE A 50 6.93 -2.61 2.71
CA ILE A 50 6.97 -3.51 1.55
C ILE A 50 8.41 -3.76 1.10
N PHE A 51 9.21 -2.70 0.98
CA PHE A 51 10.62 -2.78 0.65
C PHE A 51 11.40 -3.62 1.66
N LEU A 52 11.24 -3.35 2.95
CA LEU A 52 11.94 -4.03 4.03
C LEU A 52 11.59 -5.52 4.04
N TYR A 53 10.31 -5.84 3.89
CA TYR A 53 9.84 -7.22 3.80
C TYR A 53 10.43 -7.93 2.57
N GLY A 54 10.42 -7.30 1.40
CA GLY A 54 11.04 -7.88 0.20
C GLY A 54 12.53 -8.08 0.38
N ALA A 55 13.25 -7.04 0.85
CA ALA A 55 14.69 -7.08 1.08
C ALA A 55 15.11 -8.17 2.06
N SER A 56 14.36 -8.39 3.15
CA SER A 56 14.68 -9.45 4.09
C SER A 56 14.36 -10.82 3.52
N ASN A 57 13.20 -11.01 2.89
CA ASN A 57 12.75 -12.34 2.49
C ASN A 57 13.40 -12.89 1.21
N VAL A 58 13.94 -12.03 0.33
CA VAL A 58 14.74 -12.49 -0.84
C VAL A 58 15.85 -13.45 -0.43
N PHE A 59 16.48 -13.23 0.74
CA PHE A 59 17.59 -14.05 1.23
C PHE A 59 17.14 -15.23 2.10
N LEU A 60 15.88 -15.24 2.55
CA LEU A 60 15.37 -16.24 3.50
C LEU A 60 14.60 -17.36 2.82
N GLU A 61 14.17 -17.18 1.58
CA GLU A 61 13.23 -18.10 0.90
C GLU A 61 13.77 -19.53 0.76
N HIS A 62 15.09 -19.70 0.59
CA HIS A 62 15.72 -21.03 0.49
C HIS A 62 16.13 -21.64 1.84
N LEU A 63 15.87 -20.99 2.98
CA LEU A 63 16.25 -21.53 4.28
C LEU A 63 15.49 -22.83 4.62
N ASN A 64 14.24 -22.96 4.15
CA ASN A 64 13.43 -24.14 4.43
C ASN A 64 13.92 -25.41 3.70
N ALA A 65 14.71 -25.23 2.63
CA ALA A 65 15.28 -26.30 1.81
C ALA A 65 16.82 -26.19 1.69
N TRP A 66 17.50 -25.67 2.72
CA TRP A 66 18.94 -25.43 2.69
C TRP A 66 19.74 -26.67 2.27
N GLY A 67 20.47 -26.56 1.16
CA GLY A 67 21.30 -27.63 0.61
C GLY A 67 20.57 -28.60 -0.33
N LYS A 68 19.27 -28.40 -0.58
CA LYS A 68 18.51 -29.12 -1.63
C LYS A 68 18.50 -28.33 -2.94
N ALA A 69 18.11 -28.99 -4.02
CA ALA A 69 17.92 -28.31 -5.30
C ALA A 69 16.75 -27.31 -5.23
N TRP A 70 16.89 -26.20 -5.94
CA TRP A 70 15.83 -25.21 -6.11
C TRP A 70 14.60 -25.84 -6.77
N SER A 71 13.44 -25.68 -6.14
CA SER A 71 12.16 -26.07 -6.71
C SER A 71 11.52 -24.92 -7.51
N ALA A 72 10.54 -25.23 -8.35
CA ALA A 72 9.77 -24.20 -9.06
C ALA A 72 9.06 -23.24 -8.08
N GLN A 73 8.55 -23.77 -6.97
CA GLN A 73 7.88 -22.99 -5.93
C GLN A 73 8.85 -21.99 -5.27
N ASP A 74 10.10 -22.40 -5.00
CA ASP A 74 11.11 -21.49 -4.43
C ASP A 74 11.40 -20.32 -5.38
N LEU A 75 11.45 -20.57 -6.69
CA LEU A 75 11.68 -19.54 -7.70
C LEU A 75 10.48 -18.58 -7.81
N GLU A 76 9.26 -19.08 -7.69
CA GLU A 76 8.05 -18.26 -7.66
C GLU A 76 8.01 -17.35 -6.43
N HIS A 77 8.29 -17.88 -5.25
CA HIS A 77 8.34 -17.07 -4.02
C HIS A 77 9.48 -16.03 -4.06
N ILE A 78 10.67 -16.38 -4.56
CA ILE A 78 11.74 -15.40 -4.78
C ILE A 78 11.29 -14.29 -5.73
N SER A 79 10.59 -14.63 -6.81
CA SER A 79 10.09 -13.63 -7.75
C SER A 79 9.14 -12.64 -7.08
N ILE A 80 8.28 -13.12 -6.18
CA ILE A 80 7.38 -12.27 -5.37
C ILE A 80 8.18 -11.37 -4.42
N THR A 81 9.20 -11.89 -3.74
CA THR A 81 9.99 -11.08 -2.81
C THR A 81 10.83 -10.01 -3.53
N ILE A 82 11.34 -10.30 -4.74
CA ILE A 82 11.99 -9.30 -5.61
C ILE A 82 11.00 -8.22 -6.03
N MET A 83 9.76 -8.59 -6.39
CA MET A 83 8.70 -7.64 -6.70
C MET A 83 8.40 -6.71 -5.51
N PHE A 84 8.34 -7.24 -4.30
CA PHE A 84 8.17 -6.44 -3.08
C PHE A 84 9.35 -5.50 -2.85
N PHE A 85 10.58 -5.98 -3.02
CA PHE A 85 11.78 -5.18 -2.88
C PHE A 85 11.80 -4.00 -3.87
N GLY A 86 11.64 -4.27 -5.16
CA GLY A 86 11.64 -3.25 -6.21
C GLY A 86 10.43 -2.30 -6.13
N GLY A 87 9.24 -2.85 -5.91
CA GLY A 87 8.01 -2.07 -5.82
C GLY A 87 7.98 -1.13 -4.61
N GLY A 88 8.46 -1.60 -3.45
CA GLY A 88 8.61 -0.78 -2.26
C GLY A 88 9.68 0.31 -2.43
N LEU A 89 10.82 -0.02 -3.06
CA LEU A 89 11.84 0.98 -3.38
C LEU A 89 11.27 2.08 -4.28
N MET A 90 10.60 1.71 -5.37
CA MET A 90 9.98 2.66 -6.29
C MET A 90 8.94 3.53 -5.58
N GLY A 91 8.13 2.94 -4.69
CA GLY A 91 7.18 3.69 -3.87
C GLY A 91 7.86 4.74 -2.98
N MET A 92 8.97 4.40 -2.31
CA MET A 92 9.74 5.38 -1.53
C MET A 92 10.35 6.48 -2.40
N LEU A 93 10.80 6.16 -3.61
CA LEU A 93 11.38 7.13 -4.54
C LEU A 93 10.33 8.17 -4.99
N ILE A 94 9.11 7.73 -5.29
CA ILE A 94 7.98 8.61 -5.67
C ILE A 94 7.65 9.61 -4.56
N GLU A 95 7.67 9.15 -3.30
CA GLU A 95 7.36 9.99 -2.13
C GLU A 95 8.51 10.89 -1.68
N SER A 96 9.72 10.71 -2.24
CA SER A 96 10.90 11.47 -1.84
C SER A 96 10.86 12.90 -2.36
N LYS A 97 10.84 13.87 -1.43
CA LYS A 97 10.92 15.32 -1.76
C LYS A 97 12.14 15.66 -2.61
N ARG A 98 13.29 15.00 -2.37
CA ARG A 98 14.52 15.23 -3.13
C ARG A 98 14.34 14.86 -4.60
N ILE A 99 13.76 13.69 -4.87
CA ILE A 99 13.52 13.20 -6.22
C ILE A 99 12.49 14.07 -6.93
N ARG A 100 11.42 14.44 -6.22
CA ARG A 100 10.43 15.39 -6.76
C ARG A 100 11.06 16.73 -7.12
N ASN A 101 11.96 17.27 -6.31
CA ASN A 101 12.66 18.51 -6.60
C ASN A 101 13.60 18.38 -7.81
N LEU A 102 14.28 17.23 -7.95
CA LEU A 102 15.12 16.94 -9.12
C LEU A 102 14.29 16.94 -10.41
N PHE A 103 13.11 16.31 -10.41
CA PHE A 103 12.23 16.32 -11.59
C PHE A 103 11.63 17.70 -11.89
N ASN A 104 11.40 18.52 -10.88
CA ASN A 104 10.86 19.87 -11.04
C ASN A 104 11.93 20.94 -11.35
N THR A 105 13.22 20.57 -11.42
CA THR A 105 14.32 21.55 -11.54
C THR A 105 14.18 22.38 -12.82
N SER A 106 13.79 21.78 -13.94
CA SER A 106 13.57 22.51 -15.21
C SER A 106 12.46 23.56 -15.11
N VAL A 107 11.35 23.21 -14.46
CA VAL A 107 10.20 24.11 -14.25
C VAL A 107 10.54 25.24 -13.29
N SER A 108 11.31 24.96 -12.22
CA SER A 108 11.77 26.01 -11.31
C SER A 108 12.72 27.00 -11.99
N THR A 109 13.58 26.55 -12.91
CA THR A 109 14.45 27.45 -13.68
C THR A 109 13.63 28.38 -14.57
N TRP A 110 12.59 27.86 -15.24
CA TRP A 110 11.71 28.67 -16.07
C TRP A 110 10.90 29.67 -15.24
N GLN A 111 10.50 29.27 -14.02
CA GLN A 111 9.83 30.16 -13.08
C GLN A 111 10.74 31.31 -12.65
N GLU A 112 12.01 31.04 -12.32
CA GLU A 112 13.00 32.06 -11.96
C GLU A 112 13.26 33.04 -13.11
N GLU A 113 13.42 32.55 -14.34
CA GLU A 113 13.57 33.39 -15.54
C GLU A 113 12.33 34.24 -15.80
N ALA A 114 11.13 33.67 -15.72
CA ALA A 114 9.87 34.40 -15.91
C ALA A 114 9.68 35.50 -14.85
N THR A 115 10.16 35.28 -13.62
CA THR A 115 10.07 36.26 -12.53
C THR A 115 11.06 37.42 -12.71
N LEU A 116 12.21 37.17 -13.36
CA LEU A 116 13.25 38.16 -13.63
C LEU A 116 12.95 39.03 -14.86
N PHE A 117 12.27 38.49 -15.87
CA PHE A 117 12.09 39.14 -17.17
C PHE A 117 10.64 39.54 -17.52
N GLY A 118 9.64 39.15 -16.70
CA GLY A 118 8.22 39.41 -16.97
C GLY A 118 7.61 40.51 -16.10
N ASP A 119 7.08 41.57 -16.74
CA ASP A 119 6.17 42.52 -16.10
C ASP A 119 4.82 41.82 -15.80
N VAL A 120 4.34 41.98 -14.57
CA VAL A 120 3.39 41.09 -13.88
C VAL A 120 2.07 40.87 -14.61
N LEU A 121 1.66 39.59 -14.78
CA LEU A 121 0.24 39.24 -14.78
C LEU A 121 -0.07 38.23 -13.66
N GLU A 122 -1.01 38.61 -12.81
CA GLU A 122 -1.56 37.80 -11.72
C GLU A 122 -2.08 36.42 -12.20
N LYS A 123 -2.44 36.30 -13.50
CA LYS A 123 -2.73 35.01 -14.16
C LYS A 123 -1.52 34.08 -14.27
N GLN A 124 -0.33 34.57 -14.64
CA GLN A 124 0.88 33.74 -14.65
C GLN A 124 1.20 33.24 -13.25
N ARG A 125 0.94 34.05 -12.21
CA ARG A 125 1.20 33.64 -10.82
C ARG A 125 0.38 32.40 -10.40
N GLN A 126 -0.87 32.29 -10.86
CA GLN A 126 -1.69 31.09 -10.63
C GLN A 126 -1.19 29.88 -11.42
N GLU A 127 -0.64 30.08 -12.63
CA GLU A 127 -0.05 29.02 -13.44
C GLU A 127 1.22 28.42 -12.82
N TRP A 128 1.95 29.20 -12.01
CA TRP A 128 3.12 28.76 -11.25
C TRP A 128 2.79 28.17 -9.86
N GLU A 129 1.52 28.13 -9.44
CA GLU A 129 1.16 27.49 -8.17
C GLU A 129 1.25 25.97 -8.26
N VAL A 130 1.80 25.36 -7.21
CA VAL A 130 1.92 23.90 -7.12
C VAL A 130 0.53 23.25 -7.09
N PRO A 131 0.29 22.15 -7.84
CA PRO A 131 -1.01 21.50 -7.87
C PRO A 131 -1.54 21.15 -6.47
N LYS A 132 -2.83 21.35 -6.23
CA LYS A 132 -3.49 21.06 -4.94
C LYS A 132 -3.30 19.59 -4.52
N THR A 133 -3.18 18.69 -5.48
CA THR A 133 -2.91 17.26 -5.28
C THR A 133 -1.58 17.00 -4.56
N TYR A 134 -0.60 17.92 -4.62
CA TYR A 134 0.70 17.75 -3.95
C TYR A 134 0.61 17.80 -2.42
N LYS A 135 -0.54 18.21 -1.87
CA LYS A 135 -0.82 18.21 -0.42
C LYS A 135 -1.13 16.82 0.12
N THR A 136 -1.46 15.87 -0.75
CA THR A 136 -1.83 14.51 -0.37
C THR A 136 -1.05 13.51 -1.20
N SER A 137 -0.42 12.55 -0.54
CA SER A 137 0.27 11.45 -1.22
C SER A 137 -0.76 10.52 -1.85
N LEU A 138 -0.67 10.33 -3.18
CA LEU A 138 -1.50 9.41 -3.97
C LEU A 138 -0.62 8.34 -4.65
N ASN A 139 0.32 7.78 -3.91
CA ASN A 139 1.26 6.80 -4.42
C ASN A 139 0.59 5.44 -4.65
N PRO A 140 0.47 4.94 -5.90
CA PRO A 140 -0.22 3.70 -6.19
C PRO A 140 0.62 2.45 -5.86
N MET A 141 1.92 2.59 -5.58
CA MET A 141 2.84 1.46 -5.48
C MET A 141 2.49 0.43 -4.41
N PRO A 142 2.15 0.81 -3.16
CA PRO A 142 1.74 -0.17 -2.17
C PRO A 142 0.52 -1.00 -2.60
N GLY A 143 -0.51 -0.33 -3.14
CA GLY A 143 -1.70 -1.00 -3.66
C GLY A 143 -1.40 -1.92 -4.84
N LEU A 144 -0.58 -1.47 -5.79
CA LEU A 144 -0.19 -2.24 -6.97
C LEU A 144 0.58 -3.52 -6.61
N VAL A 145 1.57 -3.44 -5.72
CA VAL A 145 2.34 -4.62 -5.29
C VAL A 145 1.42 -5.65 -4.63
N ILE A 146 0.49 -5.22 -3.79
CA ILE A 146 -0.47 -6.11 -3.12
C ILE A 146 -1.48 -6.69 -4.12
N MET A 147 -1.89 -5.92 -5.13
CA MET A 147 -2.73 -6.43 -6.23
C MET A 147 -2.04 -7.56 -6.98
N LEU A 148 -0.77 -7.36 -7.36
CA LEU A 148 0.01 -8.34 -8.10
C LEU A 148 0.24 -9.61 -7.27
N LEU A 149 0.48 -9.47 -5.96
CA LEU A 149 0.51 -10.61 -5.04
C LEU A 149 -0.82 -11.38 -5.07
N GLY A 150 -1.94 -10.66 -4.97
CA GLY A 150 -3.26 -11.27 -5.01
C GLY A 150 -3.52 -12.03 -6.32
N MET A 151 -3.17 -11.42 -7.45
CA MET A 151 -3.31 -12.02 -8.78
C MET A 151 -2.46 -13.29 -8.92
N SER A 152 -1.18 -13.23 -8.55
CA SER A 152 -0.27 -14.39 -8.70
C SER A 152 -0.70 -15.55 -7.82
N MET A 153 -1.15 -15.27 -6.60
CA MET A 153 -1.47 -16.31 -5.62
C MET A 153 -2.87 -16.90 -5.82
N SER A 154 -3.81 -16.14 -6.38
CA SER A 154 -5.10 -16.69 -6.79
C SER A 154 -5.02 -17.67 -7.96
N GLY A 155 -3.98 -17.57 -8.79
CA GLY A 155 -3.72 -18.52 -9.88
C GLY A 155 -2.82 -19.70 -9.48
N HIS A 156 -2.32 -19.74 -8.25
CA HIS A 156 -1.33 -20.73 -7.83
C HIS A 156 -1.98 -22.02 -7.35
N HIS A 157 -1.75 -23.12 -8.07
CA HIS A 157 -2.22 -24.45 -7.66
C HIS A 157 -1.41 -24.97 -6.46
N GLN A 158 -2.10 -25.41 -5.41
CA GLN A 158 -1.49 -26.00 -4.22
C GLN A 158 -1.63 -27.52 -4.23
N HIS A 159 -0.94 -28.19 -3.32
CA HIS A 159 -0.99 -29.66 -3.19
C HIS A 159 -2.40 -30.20 -2.90
N SER A 160 -3.27 -29.39 -2.27
CA SER A 160 -4.64 -29.76 -1.99
C SER A 160 -5.64 -28.76 -2.54
N MET A 161 -6.86 -29.24 -2.80
CA MET A 161 -7.96 -28.40 -3.29
C MET A 161 -8.36 -27.36 -2.25
N VAL A 162 -8.38 -27.72 -0.96
CA VAL A 162 -8.68 -26.77 0.13
C VAL A 162 -7.64 -25.66 0.16
N SER A 163 -6.34 -26.00 0.11
CA SER A 163 -5.27 -25.00 0.08
C SER A 163 -5.37 -24.09 -1.15
N THR A 164 -5.66 -24.65 -2.32
CA THR A 164 -5.84 -23.88 -3.58
C THR A 164 -6.99 -22.89 -3.46
N MET A 165 -8.13 -23.33 -2.93
CA MET A 165 -9.31 -22.48 -2.72
C MET A 165 -9.04 -21.36 -1.72
N LEU A 166 -8.34 -21.64 -0.61
CA LEU A 166 -7.94 -20.61 0.35
C LEU A 166 -7.01 -19.57 -0.28
N HIS A 167 -6.05 -20.00 -1.11
CA HIS A 167 -5.17 -19.10 -1.86
C HIS A 167 -5.92 -18.20 -2.83
N GLN A 168 -6.91 -18.76 -3.53
CA GLN A 168 -7.82 -18.00 -4.37
C GLN A 168 -8.62 -16.96 -3.56
N GLN A 169 -9.18 -17.34 -2.41
CA GLN A 169 -9.98 -16.45 -1.57
C GLN A 169 -9.18 -15.25 -1.05
N TRP A 170 -8.04 -15.48 -0.39
CA TRP A 170 -7.26 -14.35 0.17
C TRP A 170 -6.64 -13.49 -0.94
N GLY A 171 -6.20 -14.11 -2.05
CA GLY A 171 -5.67 -13.35 -3.18
C GLY A 171 -6.73 -12.45 -3.82
N THR A 172 -7.97 -12.93 -3.91
CA THR A 172 -9.11 -12.14 -4.39
C THR A 172 -9.43 -10.97 -3.47
N LEU A 173 -9.35 -11.17 -2.15
CA LEU A 173 -9.52 -10.08 -1.19
C LEU A 173 -8.41 -9.03 -1.30
N PHE A 174 -7.15 -9.43 -1.55
CA PHE A 174 -6.06 -8.47 -1.77
C PHE A 174 -6.22 -7.67 -3.07
N MET A 175 -6.73 -8.28 -4.13
CA MET A 175 -7.15 -7.55 -5.33
C MET A 175 -8.27 -6.55 -5.01
N GLY A 176 -9.27 -6.96 -4.21
CA GLY A 176 -10.36 -6.10 -3.73
C GLY A 176 -9.84 -4.89 -2.93
N PHE A 177 -8.87 -5.10 -2.04
CA PHE A 177 -8.19 -4.02 -1.33
C PHE A 177 -7.56 -3.02 -2.30
N ALA A 178 -6.78 -3.49 -3.28
CA ALA A 178 -6.07 -2.63 -4.20
C ALA A 178 -7.02 -1.79 -5.07
N MET A 179 -8.12 -2.40 -5.55
CA MET A 179 -9.16 -1.70 -6.29
C MET A 179 -9.85 -0.64 -5.43
N ALA A 180 -10.19 -0.96 -4.18
CA ALA A 180 -10.80 -0.02 -3.25
C ALA A 180 -9.85 1.14 -2.91
N ARG A 181 -8.56 0.87 -2.72
CA ARG A 181 -7.53 1.90 -2.51
C ARG A 181 -7.34 2.78 -3.76
N ALA A 182 -7.34 2.19 -4.95
CA ALA A 182 -7.29 2.95 -6.20
C ALA A 182 -8.51 3.89 -6.33
N ALA A 183 -9.71 3.42 -5.97
CA ALA A 183 -10.90 4.26 -5.90
C ALA A 183 -10.75 5.39 -4.87
N THR A 184 -10.16 5.13 -3.68
CA THR A 184 -9.81 6.18 -2.72
C THR A 184 -8.93 7.26 -3.36
N TYR A 185 -7.87 6.87 -4.09
CA TYR A 185 -7.01 7.84 -4.76
C TYR A 185 -7.72 8.63 -5.84
N VAL A 186 -8.58 8.00 -6.64
CA VAL A 186 -9.41 8.70 -7.64
C VAL A 186 -10.31 9.72 -6.97
N LEU A 187 -10.99 9.35 -5.88
CA LEU A 187 -11.84 10.27 -5.12
C LEU A 187 -11.05 11.46 -4.56
N LEU A 188 -9.87 11.23 -4.00
CA LEU A 188 -9.01 12.28 -3.44
C LEU A 188 -8.33 13.13 -4.54
N TYR A 189 -8.13 12.58 -5.73
CA TYR A 189 -7.66 13.35 -6.88
C TYR A 189 -8.75 14.31 -7.37
N LEU A 190 -10.01 13.84 -7.46
CA LEU A 190 -11.16 14.65 -7.89
C LEU A 190 -11.58 15.68 -6.83
N ALA A 191 -11.51 15.31 -5.55
CA ALA A 191 -11.87 16.16 -4.41
C ALA A 191 -10.77 16.12 -3.33
N PRO A 192 -9.65 16.86 -3.51
CA PRO A 192 -8.56 16.87 -2.54
C PRO A 192 -8.98 17.40 -1.17
N PRO A 193 -8.40 16.87 -0.08
CA PRO A 193 -8.69 17.35 1.27
C PRO A 193 -8.27 18.80 1.44
N LYS A 194 -9.13 19.57 2.12
CA LYS A 194 -8.91 21.00 2.38
C LYS A 194 -8.65 21.31 3.85
N SER A 195 -9.01 20.39 4.74
CA SER A 195 -8.95 20.59 6.18
C SER A 195 -8.02 19.58 6.85
N PHE A 196 -7.68 19.86 8.11
CA PHE A 196 -6.94 18.95 8.97
C PHE A 196 -7.80 17.78 9.50
N PHE A 197 -9.13 17.81 9.27
CA PHE A 197 -10.02 16.74 9.67
C PHE A 197 -9.90 15.54 8.72
N PRO A 198 -10.07 14.30 9.22
CA PRO A 198 -10.07 13.10 8.39
C PRO A 198 -11.13 13.16 7.28
N SER A 199 -10.73 12.83 6.04
CA SER A 199 -11.64 12.88 4.89
C SER A 199 -12.60 11.69 4.80
N ARG A 200 -12.29 10.59 5.50
CA ARG A 200 -13.10 9.37 5.60
C ARG A 200 -13.62 8.83 4.25
N PRO A 201 -12.75 8.60 3.24
CA PRO A 201 -13.19 8.03 1.97
C PRO A 201 -13.88 6.67 2.21
N PRO A 202 -15.13 6.47 1.74
CA PRO A 202 -15.91 5.26 2.05
C PRO A 202 -15.29 3.98 1.47
N THR A 203 -14.56 4.11 0.36
CA THR A 203 -13.81 3.01 -0.26
C THR A 203 -12.71 2.47 0.63
N GLU A 204 -12.19 3.27 1.56
CA GLU A 204 -11.15 2.84 2.49
C GLU A 204 -11.67 1.86 3.56
N LEU A 205 -12.97 1.92 3.89
CA LEU A 205 -13.59 0.89 4.72
C LEU A 205 -13.55 -0.47 4.02
N VAL A 206 -13.90 -0.50 2.73
CA VAL A 206 -13.83 -1.72 1.91
C VAL A 206 -12.38 -2.20 1.81
N ALA A 207 -11.44 -1.29 1.58
CA ALA A 207 -10.01 -1.61 1.57
C ALA A 207 -9.56 -2.25 2.88
N SER A 208 -9.97 -1.69 4.02
CA SER A 208 -9.65 -2.22 5.35
C SER A 208 -10.25 -3.61 5.59
N PHE A 209 -11.52 -3.81 5.21
CA PHE A 209 -12.22 -5.09 5.32
C PHE A 209 -11.51 -6.17 4.50
N CYS A 210 -11.20 -5.88 3.24
CA CYS A 210 -10.47 -6.78 2.36
C CYS A 210 -9.10 -7.20 2.93
N LEU A 211 -8.35 -6.26 3.53
CA LEU A 211 -7.06 -6.57 4.17
C LEU A 211 -7.19 -7.38 5.45
N ILE A 212 -8.19 -7.07 6.29
CA ILE A 212 -8.44 -7.77 7.55
C ILE A 212 -8.84 -9.22 7.24
N SER A 213 -9.89 -9.40 6.44
CA SER A 213 -10.41 -10.72 6.09
C SER A 213 -9.41 -11.53 5.26
N GLY A 214 -8.80 -10.92 4.23
CA GLY A 214 -7.76 -11.59 3.43
C GLY A 214 -6.55 -11.95 4.29
N GLY A 215 -6.17 -11.09 5.23
CA GLY A 215 -5.09 -11.37 6.18
C GLY A 215 -5.39 -12.53 7.12
N MET A 216 -6.63 -12.68 7.60
CA MET A 216 -7.02 -13.83 8.43
C MET A 216 -7.00 -15.14 7.63
N ILE A 217 -7.58 -15.14 6.43
CA ILE A 217 -7.57 -16.32 5.56
C ILE A 217 -6.13 -16.71 5.19
N PHE A 218 -5.27 -15.74 4.87
CA PHE A 218 -3.85 -15.98 4.59
C PHE A 218 -3.12 -16.63 5.77
N MET A 219 -3.37 -16.18 7.01
CA MET A 219 -2.79 -16.81 8.20
C MET A 219 -3.33 -18.24 8.42
N GLY A 220 -4.61 -18.47 8.13
CA GLY A 220 -5.25 -19.78 8.21
C GLY A 220 -4.97 -20.71 7.03
N SER A 221 -4.26 -20.25 5.99
CA SER A 221 -3.85 -21.07 4.83
C SER A 221 -2.45 -21.65 4.97
N SER A 222 -1.86 -21.67 6.18
CA SER A 222 -0.61 -22.37 6.44
C SER A 222 -0.79 -23.89 6.30
N THR A 223 0.29 -24.61 5.96
CA THR A 223 0.25 -26.06 5.75
C THR A 223 -0.38 -26.82 6.93
N ASP A 224 -0.03 -26.45 8.15
CA ASP A 224 -0.56 -27.09 9.36
C ASP A 224 -2.05 -26.77 9.60
N ALA A 225 -2.47 -25.53 9.31
CA ALA A 225 -3.87 -25.13 9.43
C ALA A 225 -4.74 -25.84 8.39
N VAL A 226 -4.27 -25.92 7.14
CA VAL A 226 -4.96 -26.67 6.08
C VAL A 226 -5.06 -28.15 6.43
N ALA A 227 -3.98 -28.78 6.90
CA ALA A 227 -4.01 -30.18 7.31
C ALA A 227 -5.02 -30.44 8.43
N THR A 228 -5.18 -29.49 9.36
CA THR A 228 -6.19 -29.56 10.42
C THR A 228 -7.61 -29.43 9.87
N ILE A 229 -7.85 -28.51 8.92
CA ILE A 229 -9.16 -28.34 8.27
C ILE A 229 -9.55 -29.63 7.54
N GLU A 230 -8.64 -30.15 6.71
CA GLU A 230 -8.86 -31.38 5.94
C GLU A 230 -9.04 -32.60 6.84
N GLY A 231 -8.22 -32.73 7.90
CA GLY A 231 -8.31 -33.84 8.86
C GLY A 231 -9.63 -33.88 9.64
N ASN A 232 -10.31 -32.74 9.80
CA ASN A 232 -11.63 -32.65 10.42
C ASN A 232 -12.79 -32.73 9.39
N GLY A 233 -12.49 -32.96 8.11
CA GLY A 233 -13.51 -33.01 7.05
C GLY A 233 -14.17 -31.66 6.74
N LEU A 234 -13.50 -30.56 7.09
CA LEU A 234 -13.94 -29.20 6.81
C LEU A 234 -13.37 -28.73 5.45
N ASP A 235 -13.99 -27.70 4.88
CA ASP A 235 -13.58 -27.13 3.60
C ASP A 235 -13.06 -25.70 3.73
N ALA A 236 -12.66 -25.11 2.60
CA ALA A 236 -12.21 -23.73 2.53
C ALA A 236 -13.33 -22.71 2.87
N MET A 237 -14.61 -23.08 2.75
CA MET A 237 -15.71 -22.18 3.07
C MET A 237 -15.86 -21.99 4.58
N PHE A 238 -15.53 -23.00 5.39
CA PHE A 238 -15.53 -22.87 6.84
C PHE A 238 -14.59 -21.75 7.33
N LEU A 239 -13.34 -21.74 6.86
CA LEU A 239 -12.40 -20.67 7.26
C LEU A 239 -12.86 -19.31 6.72
N PHE A 240 -13.41 -19.28 5.51
CA PHE A 240 -13.96 -18.06 4.92
C PHE A 240 -15.06 -17.46 5.80
N THR A 241 -16.06 -18.24 6.20
CA THR A 241 -17.16 -17.73 7.03
C THR A 241 -16.65 -17.25 8.39
N VAL A 242 -15.79 -18.01 9.06
CA VAL A 242 -15.17 -17.60 10.34
C VAL A 242 -14.40 -16.28 10.20
N ALA A 243 -13.70 -16.07 9.07
CA ALA A 243 -12.96 -14.84 8.81
C ALA A 243 -13.87 -13.64 8.43
N MET A 244 -15.13 -13.87 8.05
CA MET A 244 -16.08 -12.79 7.78
C MET A 244 -16.88 -12.36 9.03
N GLY A 245 -17.06 -13.28 9.99
CA GLY A 245 -17.86 -13.10 11.21
C GLY A 245 -19.10 -13.98 11.25
#